data_AF-A0A496S8P6-F1
#
_entry.id   AF-A0A496S8P6-F1
#
_cell.length_a   1.000
_cell.length_b   1.000
_cell.length_c   1.000
_cell.angle_alpha   90.00
_cell.angle_beta   90.00
_cell.angle_gamma   90.00
#
_symmetry.space_group_name_H-M   'P 1'
#
loop_
_entity.id
_entity.type
_entity.pdbx_description
1 polymer ?
#
loop_
_entity_poly.entity_id
_entity_poly.type
_entity_poly.pdbx_seq_one_letter_code
_entity_poly.pdbx_strand_id
1 'polypeptide(L)' 'MRNPKSKTLNSKKIQNPNVSIRFSASAGRQNSKQYDLEERTLKFAKSVIKFVKTLPKTAVNNEIVKQLVRSAGSIGA' A
#
# COMPACT_ATOMS: atom_id res chain seq x y z
N MET A 1 -18.81 19.38 45.89
CA MET A 1 -18.10 18.95 47.11
C MET A 1 -16.70 18.49 46.71
N ARG A 2 -15.66 19.00 47.39
CA ARG A 2 -14.23 18.82 47.06
C ARG A 2 -13.79 17.41 47.46
N ASN A 3 -13.17 16.65 46.55
CA ASN A 3 -12.49 15.40 46.90
C ASN A 3 -11.08 15.71 47.43
N PRO A 4 -10.75 15.36 48.69
CA PRO A 4 -9.44 15.61 49.29
C PRO A 4 -8.54 14.37 49.20
N LYS A 5 -7.23 14.60 49.13
CA LYS A 5 -6.09 13.66 49.21
C LYS A 5 -5.39 13.34 47.86
N SER A 6 -4.78 14.39 47.29
CA SER A 6 -3.48 14.25 46.64
C SER A 6 -2.38 14.21 47.72
N LYS A 7 -1.89 13.02 48.11
CA LYS A 7 -0.59 12.88 48.77
C LYS A 7 -0.05 11.46 48.59
N THR A 8 0.91 11.32 47.69
CA THR A 8 2.14 10.59 48.02
C THR A 8 3.29 11.23 47.26
N LEU A 9 4.10 12.00 48.00
CA LEU A 9 5.40 12.47 47.54
C LEU A 9 6.44 11.40 47.92
N ASN A 10 7.27 11.09 46.92
CA ASN A 10 8.72 11.07 47.00
C ASN A 10 9.45 9.71 46.87
N SER A 11 10.53 9.81 46.09
CA SER A 11 11.82 9.17 46.32
C SER A 11 11.94 7.67 46.01
N LYS A 12 12.33 7.38 44.77
CA LYS A 12 13.68 6.85 44.52
C LYS A 12 14.09 7.06 43.07
N LYS A 13 14.90 8.09 42.88
CA LYS A 13 15.81 8.24 41.74
C LYS A 13 16.75 7.03 41.74
N ILE A 14 16.70 6.20 40.70
CA ILE A 14 17.88 5.47 40.25
C ILE A 14 18.07 5.85 38.78
N GLN A 15 18.70 7.01 38.58
CA GLN A 15 19.34 7.32 37.31
C GLN A 15 20.76 6.81 37.44
N ASN A 16 21.00 5.58 36.97
CA ASN A 16 22.35 5.09 36.73
C ASN A 16 22.88 5.79 35.45
N PRO A 17 23.99 6.54 35.50
CA PRO A 17 24.53 7.23 34.34
C PRO A 17 25.24 6.29 33.34
N ASN A 18 25.41 5.01 33.67
CA ASN A 18 26.20 4.06 32.87
C ASN A 18 25.38 2.98 32.14
N VAL A 19 24.07 3.16 32.03
CA VAL A 19 23.20 2.21 31.30
C VAL A 19 22.35 3.01 30.32
N SER A 20 22.87 3.23 29.12
CA SER A 20 22.09 3.71 27.98
C SER A 20 21.51 2.52 27.23
N ILE A 21 20.49 1.87 27.79
CA ILE A 21 19.70 0.91 27.02
C ILE A 21 18.91 1.71 25.99
N ARG A 22 19.48 1.83 24.79
CA ARG A 22 18.74 2.30 23.61
C ARG A 22 17.84 1.14 23.20
N PHE A 23 16.59 1.15 23.65
CA PHE A 23 15.55 0.39 22.98
C PHE A 23 15.37 1.02 21.60
N SER A 24 16.14 0.56 20.61
CA SER A 24 15.81 0.82 19.21
C SER A 24 14.54 0.04 18.93
N ALA A 25 13.40 0.67 19.19
CA ALA A 25 12.14 0.25 18.60
C ALA A 25 12.44 0.10 17.11
N SER A 26 12.38 -1.13 16.59
CA SER A 26 12.46 -1.37 15.16
C SER A 26 11.20 -0.72 14.59
N ALA A 27 11.31 0.57 14.26
CA ALA A 27 10.28 1.30 13.56
C ALA A 27 9.89 0.42 12.39
N GLY A 28 8.63 -0.04 12.42
CA GLY A 28 8.11 -0.98 11.44
C GLY A 28 8.54 -0.52 10.06
N ARG A 29 9.05 -1.44 9.24
CA ARG A 29 9.45 -1.15 7.87
C ARG A 29 8.25 -0.51 7.17
N GLN A 30 8.20 0.81 7.15
CA GLN A 30 7.20 1.53 6.39
C GLN A 30 7.55 1.22 4.95
N ASN A 31 6.73 0.39 4.31
CA ASN A 31 6.87 0.10 2.89
C ASN A 31 6.68 1.45 2.18
N SER A 32 7.77 2.14 1.89
CA SER A 32 7.80 3.40 1.13
C SER A 32 7.49 3.16 -0.35
N LYS A 33 6.95 1.99 -0.69
CA LYS A 33 6.54 1.65 -2.04
C LYS A 33 5.22 2.35 -2.30
N GLN A 34 5.32 3.50 -2.95
CA GLN A 34 4.17 4.15 -3.55
C GLN A 34 3.64 3.22 -4.66
N TYR A 35 2.55 2.53 -4.36
CA TYR A 35 1.89 1.65 -5.32
C TYR A 35 0.96 2.49 -6.18
N ASP A 36 1.43 2.91 -7.35
CA ASP A 36 0.57 3.53 -8.36
C ASP A 36 -0.21 2.45 -9.10
N LEU A 37 -1.31 2.00 -8.48
CA LEU A 37 -2.18 0.97 -9.05
C LEU A 37 -2.87 1.48 -10.32
N GLU A 38 -3.30 2.74 -10.33
CA GLU A 38 -4.02 3.36 -11.45
C GLU A 38 -3.14 3.45 -12.70
N GLU A 39 -1.90 3.92 -12.55
CA GLU A 39 -0.99 4.01 -13.69
C GLU A 39 -0.66 2.61 -14.25
N ARG A 40 -0.54 1.61 -13.37
CA ARG A 40 -0.27 0.21 -13.77
C ARG A 40 -1.44 -0.41 -14.52
N THR A 41 -2.67 -0.24 -14.05
CA THR A 41 -3.87 -0.79 -14.70
C THR A 41 -4.13 -0.08 -16.03
N LEU A 42 -3.91 1.23 -16.12
CA LEU A 42 -3.99 1.98 -17.37
C LEU A 42 -2.93 1.53 -18.39
N LYS A 43 -1.68 1.34 -17.98
CA LYS A 43 -0.59 0.82 -18.85
C LYS A 43 -0.91 -0.60 -19.35
N PHE A 44 -1.49 -1.44 -18.49
CA PHE A 44 -1.93 -2.78 -18.86
C PHE A 44 -3.02 -2.73 -19.93
N ALA A 45 -4.10 -2.00 -19.71
CA ALA A 45 -5.19 -1.87 -20.68
C ALA A 45 -4.71 -1.34 -22.04
N LYS A 46 -3.82 -0.33 -22.04
CA LYS A 46 -3.19 0.18 -23.27
C LYS A 46 -2.36 -0.87 -23.99
N SER A 47 -1.62 -1.70 -23.25
CA SER A 47 -0.79 -2.77 -23.83
C SER A 47 -1.65 -3.86 -24.47
N VAL A 48 -2.77 -4.23 -23.81
CA VAL A 48 -3.75 -5.17 -24.38
C VAL A 48 -4.32 -4.63 -25.69
N ILE A 49 -4.72 -3.36 -25.74
CA ILE A 49 -5.23 -2.72 -26.96
C ILE A 49 -4.18 -2.71 -28.08
N LYS A 50 -2.91 -2.46 -27.76
CA LYS A 50 -1.82 -2.53 -28.76
C LYS A 50 -1.62 -3.96 -29.28
N PHE A 51 -1.67 -4.95 -28.41
CA PHE A 51 -1.54 -6.37 -28.78
C PHE A 51 -2.68 -6.83 -29.69
N VAL A 52 -3.94 -6.57 -29.34
CA VAL A 52 -5.07 -7.02 -30.17
C VAL A 52 -5.11 -6.38 -31.56
N LYS A 53 -4.49 -5.21 -31.73
CA LYS A 53 -4.35 -4.56 -33.04
C LYS A 53 -3.40 -5.31 -33.98
N THR A 54 -2.49 -6.15 -33.48
CA THR A 54 -1.58 -6.94 -34.32
C THR A 54 -2.18 -8.27 -34.77
N LEU A 55 -3.37 -8.65 -34.27
CA LEU A 55 -3.99 -9.92 -34.58
C LEU A 55 -4.69 -9.89 -35.97
N PRO A 56 -4.64 -10.99 -36.74
CA PRO A 56 -5.40 -11.12 -37.99
C PRO A 56 -6.91 -10.94 -37.75
N LYS A 57 -7.58 -10.31 -38.72
CA LYS A 57 -9.03 -10.10 -38.68
C LYS A 57 -9.77 -11.38 -39.09
N THR A 58 -10.10 -12.20 -38.09
CA THR A 58 -10.94 -13.39 -38.24
C THR A 58 -12.17 -13.27 -37.33
N ALA A 59 -13.25 -13.99 -37.64
CA ALA A 59 -14.47 -13.97 -36.84
C ALA A 59 -14.20 -14.34 -35.36
N VAL A 60 -13.40 -15.39 -35.14
CA VAL A 60 -13.01 -15.86 -33.80
C VAL A 60 -12.20 -14.79 -33.06
N ASN A 61 -11.21 -14.18 -33.73
CA ASN A 61 -10.38 -13.15 -33.09
C ASN A 61 -11.21 -11.93 -32.72
N ASN A 62 -12.17 -11.51 -33.55
CA ASN A 62 -12.98 -10.33 -33.27
C ASN A 62 -13.82 -10.50 -31.99
N GLU A 63 -14.42 -11.67 -31.77
CA GLU A 63 -15.18 -11.96 -30.55
C GLU A 63 -14.28 -12.01 -29.31
N ILE A 64 -13.13 -12.68 -29.40
CA ILE A 64 -12.16 -12.77 -28.30
C ILE A 64 -11.61 -11.39 -27.94
N VAL A 65 -11.26 -10.58 -28.94
CA VAL A 65 -10.71 -9.23 -28.74
C VAL A 65 -11.71 -8.34 -28.02
N LYS A 66 -13.00 -8.39 -28.39
CA LYS A 66 -14.05 -7.61 -27.73
C LYS A 66 -14.16 -7.96 -26.24
N GLN A 67 -14.13 -9.25 -25.90
CA GLN A 67 -14.17 -9.69 -24.50
C GLN A 67 -12.89 -9.29 -23.75
N LEU A 68 -11.72 -9.50 -24.36
CA LEU A 68 -10.42 -9.22 -23.76
C LEU A 68 -10.26 -7.73 -23.42
N VAL A 69 -10.62 -6.82 -24.34
CA VAL A 69 -10.53 -5.38 -24.11
C VAL A 69 -11.46 -4.94 -22.98
N ARG A 70 -12.68 -5.49 -22.92
CA ARG A 70 -13.65 -5.18 -21.85
C ARG A 70 -13.14 -5.63 -20.48
N SER A 71 -12.62 -6.85 -20.40
CA SER A 71 -12.06 -7.40 -19.17
C SER A 71 -10.80 -6.65 -18.71
N ALA A 72 -9.94 -6.24 -19.65
CA ALA A 72 -8.72 -5.50 -19.32
C ALA A 72 -9.01 -4.08 -18.78
N GLY A 73 -10.03 -3.41 -19.31
CA GLY A 73 -10.46 -2.09 -18.81
C GLY A 73 -11.12 -2.12 -17.43
N SER A 74 -11.78 -3.23 -17.08
CA SER A 74 -12.47 -3.39 -15.80
C SER A 74 -11.56 -3.41 -14.57
N ILE A 75 -10.24 -3.58 -14.74
CA ILE A 75 -9.29 -3.65 -13.63
C ILE A 75 -9.00 -2.25 -13.05
N GLY A 76 -9.17 -1.20 -13.86
CA GLY A 76 -8.93 0.19 -13.46
C GLY A 76 -10.19 1.06 -13.38
N ALA A 77 -11.38 0.48 -13.51
CA ALA A 77 -12.68 1.15 -13.35
C ALA A 77 -13.20 0.94 -11.93
#